data_AF-A0A968LN17-F1
#
_entry.id   AF-A0A968LN17-F1
#
_cell.length_a   1.000
_cell.length_b   1.000
_cell.length_c   1.000
_cell.angle_alpha   90.00
_cell.angle_beta   90.00
_cell.angle_gamma   90.00
#
_symmetry.space_group_name_H-M   'P 1'
#
loop_
_entity.id
_entity.type
_entity.pdbx_description
1 polymer ?
#
loop_
_entity_poly.entity_id
_entity_poly.type
_entity_poly.pdbx_seq_one_letter_code
_entity_poly.pdbx_strand_id
1 'polypeptide(L)'
;MPKVVVLPGDGVGPEVVNSALEVLARVAPDLEYQEFAFGLAGTQKYGKPLGDEVLEAALASDAVLMGSVGGLPGSTDNIARELRPESGLLKLRKALGVYANLRPSKVYAGLEHLSPLKPEVAGGVDILILRELLGGAVFRRTRG
;
A
#
# COMPACT_ATOMS: atom_id res chain seq x y z
N MET A 1 -22.79 6.28 -2.84
CA MET A 1 -21.81 5.69 -3.78
C MET A 1 -20.62 5.18 -2.97
N PRO A 2 -19.94 4.09 -3.36
CA PRO A 2 -18.80 3.59 -2.59
C PRO A 2 -17.70 4.64 -2.51
N LYS A 3 -17.21 4.88 -1.29
CA LYS A 3 -16.17 5.87 -1.00
C LYS A 3 -14.81 5.20 -0.95
N VAL A 4 -13.89 5.72 -1.74
CA VAL A 4 -12.51 5.25 -1.82
C VAL A 4 -11.58 6.33 -1.30
N VAL A 5 -10.87 6.02 -0.22
CA VAL A 5 -9.76 6.87 0.23
C VAL A 5 -8.55 6.59 -0.64
N VAL A 6 -7.96 7.64 -1.19
CA VAL A 6 -6.78 7.56 -2.06
C VAL A 6 -5.57 8.07 -1.30
N LEU A 7 -4.56 7.23 -1.17
CA LEU A 7 -3.28 7.51 -0.51
C LEU A 7 -2.13 7.35 -1.51
N PRO A 8 -1.82 8.38 -2.32
CA PRO A 8 -0.79 8.28 -3.35
C PRO A 8 0.59 7.95 -2.77
N GLY A 9 0.89 8.54 -1.61
CA GLY A 9 2.12 8.30 -0.85
C GLY A 9 3.36 8.91 -1.50
N ASP A 10 4.45 8.16 -1.52
CA ASP A 10 5.81 8.67 -1.78
C ASP A 10 6.42 8.12 -3.06
N GLY A 11 7.40 8.82 -3.62
CA GLY A 11 8.17 8.36 -4.79
C GLY A 11 7.32 8.22 -6.04
N VAL A 12 7.28 7.03 -6.63
CA VAL A 12 6.46 6.72 -7.83
C VAL A 12 4.95 6.64 -7.54
N GLY A 13 4.57 6.66 -6.26
CA GLY A 13 3.20 6.46 -5.79
C GLY A 13 2.16 7.36 -6.45
N PRO A 14 2.36 8.69 -6.48
CA PRO A 14 1.45 9.60 -7.19
C PRO A 14 1.27 9.29 -8.67
N GLU A 15 2.33 8.94 -9.39
CA GLU A 15 2.27 8.64 -10.83
C GLU A 15 1.42 7.39 -11.11
N VAL A 16 1.69 6.31 -10.38
CA VAL A 16 0.96 5.04 -10.56
C VAL A 16 -0.48 5.13 -10.09
N VAL A 17 -0.77 5.89 -9.02
CA VAL A 17 -2.13 6.07 -8.52
C VAL A 17 -2.95 6.93 -9.48
N ASN A 18 -2.39 8.01 -10.03
CA ASN A 18 -3.07 8.81 -11.04
C ASN A 18 -3.46 7.96 -12.26
N SER A 19 -2.55 7.11 -12.73
CA SER A 19 -2.82 6.17 -13.84
C SER A 19 -3.95 5.19 -13.49
N ALA A 20 -3.99 4.70 -12.25
CA ALA A 20 -5.08 3.83 -11.78
C ALA A 20 -6.43 4.55 -11.71
N LEU A 21 -6.44 5.82 -11.27
CA LEU A 21 -7.65 6.64 -11.23
C LEU A 21 -8.20 6.94 -12.62
N GLU A 22 -7.35 7.16 -13.62
CA GLU A 22 -7.78 7.33 -15.02
C GLU A 22 -8.52 6.09 -15.54
N VAL A 23 -8.03 4.89 -15.22
CA VAL A 23 -8.70 3.63 -15.58
C VAL A 23 -10.01 3.49 -14.82
N LEU A 24 -10.00 3.71 -13.50
CA LEU A 24 -11.19 3.58 -12.64
C LEU A 24 -12.30 4.55 -13.04
N ALA A 25 -11.97 5.77 -13.46
CA ALA A 25 -12.94 6.73 -13.99
C ALA A 25 -13.71 6.21 -15.22
N ARG A 26 -13.16 5.23 -15.96
CA ARG A 26 -13.81 4.60 -17.12
C ARG A 26 -14.57 3.33 -16.77
N VAL A 27 -14.02 2.51 -15.86
CA VAL A 27 -14.59 1.17 -15.56
C VAL A 27 -15.49 1.15 -14.32
N ALA A 28 -15.40 2.17 -13.47
CA ALA A 28 -16.15 2.32 -12.23
C ALA A 28 -16.46 3.82 -11.95
N PRO A 29 -17.24 4.49 -12.83
CA PRO A 29 -17.48 5.93 -12.76
C PRO A 29 -18.26 6.39 -11.52
N ASP A 30 -18.94 5.48 -10.83
CA ASP A 30 -19.77 5.76 -9.65
C ASP A 30 -18.98 5.74 -8.33
N LEU A 31 -17.64 5.69 -8.36
CA LEU A 31 -16.81 5.75 -7.15
C LEU A 31 -16.57 7.20 -6.73
N GLU A 32 -16.71 7.47 -5.43
CA GLU A 32 -16.34 8.75 -4.83
C GLU A 32 -14.92 8.66 -4.26
N TYR A 33 -14.03 9.56 -4.66
CA TYR A 33 -12.65 9.57 -4.20
C TYR A 33 -12.38 10.69 -3.19
N GLN A 34 -11.63 10.37 -2.14
CA GLN A 34 -11.08 11.36 -1.23
C GLN A 34 -9.57 11.14 -1.07
N GLU A 35 -8.78 12.07 -1.60
CA GLU A 35 -7.32 11.97 -1.59
C GLU A 35 -6.71 12.62 -0.34
N PHE A 36 -5.73 11.94 0.26
CA PHE A 36 -4.99 12.44 1.42
C PHE A 36 -3.48 12.23 1.26
N ALA A 37 -2.71 13.13 1.87
CA ALA A 37 -1.27 12.94 2.00
C ALA A 37 -0.95 11.80 2.98
N PHE A 38 0.01 10.96 2.64
CA PHE A 38 0.41 9.79 3.43
C PHE A 38 1.92 9.57 3.27
N GLY A 39 2.55 8.88 4.23
CA GLY A 39 3.99 8.64 4.16
C GLY A 39 4.81 9.91 4.42
N LEU A 40 5.89 10.13 3.67
CA LEU A 40 6.70 11.35 3.76
C LEU A 40 5.88 12.60 3.37
N ALA A 41 5.00 12.50 2.37
CA ALA A 41 4.06 13.57 2.05
C ALA A 41 3.11 13.88 3.22
N GLY A 42 2.67 12.84 3.93
CA GLY A 42 1.90 12.97 5.18
C GLY A 42 2.71 13.67 6.26
N THR A 43 3.98 13.30 6.45
CA THR A 43 4.87 13.95 7.42
C THR A 43 5.04 15.44 7.13
N GLN A 44 5.20 15.83 5.86
CA GLN A 44 5.30 17.24 5.47
C GLN A 44 4.01 18.03 5.76
N LYS A 45 2.84 17.43 5.51
CA LYS A 45 1.54 18.09 5.67
C LYS A 45 1.04 18.09 7.11
N TYR A 46 1.24 17.01 7.85
CA TYR A 46 0.60 16.73 9.15
C TYR A 46 1.59 16.60 10.32
N GLY A 47 2.90 16.66 10.05
CA GLY A 47 3.93 16.38 11.05
C GLY A 47 4.07 14.90 11.42
N LYS A 48 3.31 14.00 10.78
CA LYS A 48 3.35 12.55 10.99
C LYS A 48 2.98 11.78 9.72
N PRO A 49 3.46 10.54 9.54
CA PRO A 49 3.26 9.79 8.30
C PRO A 49 1.81 9.37 8.03
N LEU A 50 0.98 9.35 9.08
CA LEU A 50 -0.45 9.10 9.00
C LEU A 50 -1.19 10.14 9.86
N GLY A 51 -1.83 11.11 9.20
CA GLY A 51 -2.70 12.09 9.84
C GLY A 51 -3.90 11.42 10.54
N ASP A 52 -4.43 12.05 11.59
CA ASP A 52 -5.61 11.48 12.28
C ASP A 52 -6.85 11.56 11.37
N GLU A 53 -7.03 12.68 10.67
CA GLU A 53 -8.06 12.86 9.64
C GLU A 53 -8.01 11.80 8.53
N VAL A 54 -6.80 11.36 8.16
CA VAL A 54 -6.58 10.32 7.14
C VAL A 54 -7.04 8.96 7.66
N LEU A 55 -6.75 8.67 8.92
CA LEU A 55 -7.15 7.44 9.58
C LEU A 55 -8.66 7.36 9.77
N GLU A 56 -9.28 8.48 10.20
CA GLU A 56 -10.73 8.60 10.33
C GLU A 56 -11.43 8.40 8.99
N ALA A 57 -10.94 9.06 7.92
CA ALA A 57 -11.48 8.88 6.59
C ALA A 57 -11.35 7.43 6.10
N ALA A 58 -10.18 6.80 6.31
CA ALA A 58 -9.95 5.40 5.90
C ALA A 58 -10.84 4.41 6.67
N LEU A 59 -11.17 4.68 7.94
CA LEU A 59 -12.09 3.85 8.73
C LEU A 59 -13.55 4.03 8.30
N ALA A 60 -13.88 5.19 7.73
CA ALA A 60 -15.22 5.53 7.25
C ALA A 60 -15.43 5.22 5.75
N SER A 61 -14.39 4.77 5.03
CA SER A 61 -14.45 4.47 3.60
C SER A 61 -14.76 2.99 3.33
N ASP A 62 -15.24 2.70 2.13
CA ASP A 62 -15.50 1.33 1.68
C ASP A 62 -14.22 0.64 1.21
N ALA A 63 -13.25 1.42 0.72
CA ALA A 63 -11.95 0.93 0.30
C ALA A 63 -10.85 1.98 0.48
N VAL A 64 -9.60 1.52 0.45
CA VAL A 64 -8.40 2.37 0.40
C VAL A 64 -7.56 1.96 -0.81
N LEU A 65 -7.30 2.90 -1.71
CA LEU A 65 -6.34 2.77 -2.81
C LEU A 65 -5.03 3.43 -2.38
N MET A 66 -3.95 2.66 -2.33
CA MET A 66 -2.64 3.15 -1.89
C MET A 66 -1.59 2.94 -2.98
N GLY A 67 -0.74 3.94 -3.19
CA GLY A 67 0.47 3.85 -4.01
C GLY A 67 1.65 3.24 -3.26
N SER A 68 2.76 3.96 -3.18
CA SER A 68 3.97 3.53 -2.46
C SER A 68 4.22 4.37 -1.22
N VAL A 69 5.01 3.83 -0.29
CA VAL A 69 5.42 4.54 0.93
C VAL A 69 6.89 4.24 1.18
N GLY A 70 7.65 5.25 1.61
CA GLY A 70 9.08 5.12 1.83
C GLY A 70 9.90 6.18 1.10
N GLY A 71 11.20 6.22 1.39
CA GLY A 71 12.15 7.14 0.76
C GLY A 71 13.31 6.41 0.11
N LEU A 72 14.27 7.19 -0.40
CA LEU A 72 15.55 6.66 -0.88
C LEU A 72 16.24 5.86 0.24
N PRO A 73 17.05 4.83 -0.08
CA PRO A 73 17.83 4.11 0.92
C PRO A 73 18.61 5.07 1.82
N GLY A 74 18.48 4.89 3.14
CA GLY A 74 19.12 5.73 4.15
C GLY A 74 18.45 7.07 4.44
N SER A 75 17.48 7.51 3.64
CA SER A 75 16.83 8.83 3.81
C SER A 75 16.02 8.97 5.11
N THR A 76 15.62 7.85 5.71
CA THR A 76 14.79 7.79 6.92
C THR A 76 15.55 7.29 8.15
N ASP A 77 16.86 7.05 8.05
CA ASP A 77 17.62 6.40 9.12
C ASP A 77 17.76 7.30 10.36
N ASN A 78 17.87 8.61 10.15
CA ASN A 78 17.94 9.62 11.21
C ASN A 78 16.56 10.01 11.77
N ILE A 79 15.47 9.46 11.22
CA ILE A 79 14.12 9.74 11.68
C ILE A 79 13.74 8.71 12.75
N ALA A 80 13.17 9.20 13.85
CA ALA A 80 12.64 8.36 14.92
C ALA A 80 11.64 7.35 14.35
N ARG A 81 11.67 6.11 14.87
CA ARG A 81 11.00 4.97 14.22
C ARG A 81 9.51 5.20 14.00
N GLU A 82 8.83 5.83 14.96
CA GLU A 82 7.41 6.17 14.94
C GLU A 82 7.05 7.23 13.89
N LEU A 83 8.01 8.04 13.46
CA LEU A 83 7.84 9.05 12.41
C LEU A 83 8.25 8.55 11.02
N ARG A 84 8.79 7.32 10.92
CA ARG A 84 9.12 6.72 9.62
C ARG A 84 7.85 6.42 8.82
N PRO A 85 7.88 6.60 7.50
CA PRO A 85 6.70 6.45 6.65
C PRO A 85 6.07 5.04 6.73
N GLU A 86 6.88 3.99 6.89
CA GLU A 86 6.40 2.61 7.06
C GLU A 86 5.63 2.39 8.37
N SER A 87 5.93 3.18 9.42
CA SER A 87 5.17 3.13 10.68
C SER A 87 3.74 3.61 10.50
N GLY A 88 3.51 4.59 9.61
CA GLY A 88 2.17 5.01 9.19
C GLY A 88 1.39 3.86 8.55
N LEU A 89 2.04 3.09 7.66
CA LEU A 89 1.42 1.92 7.01
C LEU A 89 1.06 0.82 8.01
N LEU A 90 1.93 0.53 8.97
CA LEU A 90 1.64 -0.46 10.01
C LEU A 90 0.46 -0.02 10.91
N LYS A 91 0.39 1.28 11.26
CA LYS A 91 -0.72 1.85 12.02
C LYS A 91 -2.03 1.75 11.24
N LEU A 92 -2.02 2.12 9.96
CA LEU A 92 -3.19 2.04 9.08
C LEU A 92 -3.73 0.62 8.98
N ARG A 93 -2.85 -0.37 8.68
CA ARG A 93 -3.23 -1.78 8.58
C ARG A 93 -3.88 -2.30 9.84
N LYS A 94 -3.30 -1.98 11.00
CA LYS A 94 -3.81 -2.42 12.30
C LYS A 94 -5.18 -1.82 12.60
N ALA A 95 -5.37 -0.53 12.31
CA ALA A 95 -6.64 0.15 12.53
C ALA A 95 -7.76 -0.40 11.64
N LEU A 96 -7.46 -0.66 10.36
CA LEU A 96 -8.43 -1.22 9.41
C LEU A 96 -8.71 -2.72 9.63
N GLY A 97 -7.92 -3.41 10.46
CA GLY A 97 -8.09 -4.85 10.69
C GLY A 97 -7.80 -5.73 9.48
N VAL A 98 -7.01 -5.23 8.50
CA VAL A 98 -6.69 -5.95 7.25
C VAL A 98 -5.66 -7.07 7.45
N TYR A 99 -6.06 -8.15 8.12
CA TYR A 99 -5.20 -9.29 8.46
C TYR A 99 -4.86 -10.20 7.27
N ALA A 100 -5.73 -10.28 6.27
CA ALA A 100 -5.55 -11.16 5.11
C ALA A 100 -4.82 -10.41 3.97
N ASN A 101 -3.52 -10.64 3.83
CA ASN A 101 -2.77 -10.11 2.69
C ASN A 101 -2.78 -11.10 1.53
N LEU A 102 -3.52 -10.74 0.49
CA LEU A 102 -3.58 -11.46 -0.78
C LEU A 102 -2.45 -10.98 -1.70
N ARG A 103 -1.60 -11.89 -2.16
CA ARG A 103 -0.50 -11.62 -3.10
C ARG A 103 -0.58 -12.56 -4.30
N PRO A 104 -1.34 -12.21 -5.35
CA PRO A 104 -1.31 -12.97 -6.59
C PRO A 104 0.09 -12.89 -7.20
N SER A 105 0.62 -14.03 -7.64
CA SER A 105 1.87 -14.14 -8.38
C SER A 105 1.58 -14.90 -9.67
N LYS A 106 1.70 -14.18 -10.79
CA LYS A 106 1.37 -14.67 -12.11
C LYS A 106 2.42 -14.22 -13.10
N VAL A 107 2.83 -15.11 -13.99
CA VAL A 107 3.63 -14.77 -15.17
C VAL A 107 2.67 -14.60 -16.34
N TYR A 108 2.76 -13.47 -17.03
CA TYR A 108 1.93 -13.19 -18.22
C TYR A 108 2.59 -13.75 -19.48
N ALA A 109 1.76 -14.19 -20.42
CA ALA A 109 2.22 -14.71 -21.70
C ALA A 109 3.11 -13.69 -22.42
N GLY A 110 4.28 -14.13 -22.89
CA GLY A 110 5.29 -13.29 -23.52
C GLY A 110 6.28 -12.63 -22.55
N LEU A 111 6.03 -12.71 -21.24
CA LEU A 111 6.92 -12.17 -20.20
C LEU A 111 7.69 -13.27 -19.45
N GLU A 112 7.64 -14.53 -19.89
CA GLU A 112 8.28 -15.67 -19.23
C GLU A 112 9.80 -15.49 -19.12
N HIS A 113 10.40 -14.85 -20.11
CA HIS A 113 11.84 -14.56 -20.17
C HIS A 113 12.33 -13.57 -19.10
N LEU A 114 11.43 -12.85 -18.41
CA LEU A 114 11.77 -12.00 -17.27
C LEU A 114 11.87 -12.79 -15.95
N SER A 115 11.42 -14.04 -15.94
CA SER A 115 11.56 -14.94 -14.80
C SER A 115 12.95 -15.58 -14.76
N PRO A 116 13.52 -15.82 -13.57
CA PRO A 116 14.76 -16.60 -13.44
C PRO A 116 14.54 -18.12 -13.67
N LEU A 117 13.29 -18.57 -13.79
CA LEU A 117 12.95 -19.97 -14.05
C LEU A 117 12.98 -20.26 -15.55
N LYS A 118 13.10 -21.56 -15.91
CA LYS A 118 12.93 -21.98 -17.30
C LYS A 118 11.53 -21.56 -17.80
N PRO A 119 11.38 -21.06 -19.05
CA PRO A 119 10.10 -20.55 -19.56
C PRO A 119 8.92 -21.53 -19.41
N GLU A 120 9.16 -22.81 -19.64
CA GLU A 120 8.14 -23.88 -19.51
C GLU A 120 7.65 -24.09 -18.08
N VAL A 121 8.45 -23.69 -17.08
CA VAL A 121 8.04 -23.68 -15.66
C VAL A 121 7.38 -22.34 -15.32
N ALA A 122 7.97 -21.23 -15.76
CA ALA A 122 7.48 -19.88 -15.47
C ALA A 122 6.07 -19.64 -16.02
N GLY A 123 5.79 -20.06 -17.25
CA GLY A 123 4.49 -19.85 -17.91
C GLY A 123 3.32 -20.55 -17.20
N GLY A 124 3.58 -21.54 -16.34
CA GLY A 124 2.57 -22.21 -15.52
C GLY A 124 2.28 -21.53 -14.18
N VAL A 125 2.98 -20.45 -13.84
CA VAL A 125 2.81 -19.78 -12.54
C VAL A 125 1.55 -18.92 -12.54
N ASP A 126 0.54 -19.39 -11.80
CA ASP A 126 -0.65 -18.64 -11.42
C ASP A 126 -1.06 -19.09 -10.01
N ILE A 127 -0.54 -18.40 -8.99
CA ILE A 127 -0.73 -18.77 -7.58
C ILE A 127 -1.18 -17.57 -6.74
N LEU A 128 -1.95 -17.85 -5.69
CA LEU A 128 -2.35 -16.86 -4.69
C LEU A 128 -1.68 -17.16 -3.35
N ILE A 129 -0.80 -16.27 -2.89
CA ILE A 129 -0.23 -16.36 -1.54
C ILE A 129 -1.14 -15.58 -0.59
N LEU A 130 -1.74 -16.29 0.37
CA LEU A 130 -2.43 -15.70 1.52
C LEU A 130 -1.46 -15.59 2.69
N ARG A 131 -1.16 -14.36 3.12
CA ARG A 131 -0.25 -14.08 4.23
C ARG A 131 -0.97 -13.34 5.35
N GLU A 132 -0.83 -13.83 6.58
CA GLU A 132 -1.26 -13.11 7.78
C GLU A 132 -0.42 -11.82 7.95
N LEU A 133 -1.09 -10.67 8.16
CA LEU A 133 -0.48 -9.34 8.04
C LEU A 133 -0.37 -8.57 9.36
N LEU A 134 -1.11 -8.93 10.42
CA LEU A 134 -1.23 -8.16 11.66
C LEU A 134 -0.62 -8.85 12.90
N GLY A 135 -0.11 -10.07 12.75
CA GLY A 135 0.50 -10.87 13.80
C GLY A 135 1.98 -11.16 13.57
N GLY A 136 2.41 -12.34 14.02
CA GLY A 136 3.80 -12.79 13.92
C GLY A 136 4.81 -11.94 14.68
N ALA A 137 6.09 -12.10 14.34
CA ALA A 137 7.18 -11.35 14.98
C ALA A 137 7.10 -9.83 14.76
N VAL A 138 6.37 -9.39 13.73
CA VAL A 138 6.24 -7.98 13.35
C VAL A 138 5.48 -7.17 14.41
N PHE A 139 4.45 -7.76 15.03
CA PHE A 139 3.58 -7.09 16.02
C PHE A 139 3.74 -7.60 17.47
N ARG A 140 4.79 -8.39 17.76
CA ARG A 140 5.10 -8.83 19.14
C ARG A 140 5.42 -7.65 20.04
N ARG A 141 4.83 -7.66 21.26
CA ARG A 141 5.05 -6.63 22.30
C ARG A 141 6.42 -6.72 22.97
N THR A 142 6.97 -7.92 23.09
CA THR A 142 8.32 -8.16 23.62
C THR A 142 9.17 -8.79 22.53
N ARG A 143 10.33 -8.17 22.27
CA ARG A 143 11.43 -8.83 21.59
C ARG A 143 12.25 -9.50 22.69
N GLY A 144 12.36 -10.82 22.64
CA GLY A 144 13.23 -11.57 23.55
C GLY A 144 14.68 -11.16 23.35
#